data_AF-A0A814VY39-F1
#
_entry.id   AF-A0A814VY39-F1
#
_cell.length_a   1.000
_cell.length_b   1.000
_cell.length_c   1.000
_cell.angle_alpha   90.00
_cell.angle_beta   90.00
_cell.angle_gamma   90.00
#
_symmetry.space_group_name_H-M   'P 1'
#
loop_
_entity.id
_entity.type
_entity.pdbx_description
1 polymer ?
#
loop_
_entity_poly.entity_id
_entity_poly.type
_entity_poly.pdbx_seq_one_letter_code
_entity_poly.pdbx_strand_id
1 'polypeptide(L)'
;MSTAAKQVLLAEIWTEDIDPTGWWMSEKLDGVRAYWNGSNFYSRQGNLFHVPDFFKVSLPKVPLDGEIWCGRGLFQKCISIVKKQANKVVPDDYKLLTYLIFDAPSHGGKYEDRVKWLQDNIPQDDDKCYATVVGIKKCQNLADLKKCLTDVTAAGGEGIMLRKPGSHYENKRSSTLLKVKTFYDEEALVIGHKPGKGNCTGMLGALECELPNGKRFDVGSGFNMDQRRKPPKIGSVITFKFQELSNSGSPRFPVFLRMRTDLIWNDVLEAAKTKKPISVIQKIVPLTKLSKQHSILFSVVPSRDEKTGKKIVTSDDEGEQSTAAAATTASSSSSSSKKTDTREVCQYGEKCYRTNPDHHKQYQHPLSKTKRQITKSKTKRKSPCKLGAKCQRQSSIHLATYSHPKKSKSEDPLDISAQEEILDPHELIETEEPLSPTTTDNLLVKDKNKGHQFNDNDDNNDDDEQQSSTRIKTNKRKRNLEEKSNIKPTRKRIKKT
;
A
#
# COMPACT_ATOMS: atom_id res chain seq x y z
N MET A 1 -9.43 -17.94 -24.13
CA MET A 1 -8.83 -17.75 -22.80
C MET A 1 -7.44 -18.34 -22.80
N SER A 2 -6.42 -17.66 -22.27
CA SER A 2 -5.08 -18.24 -22.10
C SER A 2 -4.99 -19.05 -20.80
N THR A 3 -4.52 -20.30 -20.88
CA THR A 3 -4.31 -21.17 -19.70
C THR A 3 -3.02 -20.79 -18.96
N ALA A 4 -1.93 -20.54 -19.69
CA ALA A 4 -0.65 -20.12 -19.10
C ALA A 4 -0.79 -18.82 -18.28
N ALA A 5 -1.58 -17.86 -18.77
CA ALA A 5 -1.86 -16.60 -18.05
C ALA A 5 -2.62 -16.80 -16.71
N LYS A 6 -3.27 -17.95 -16.49
CA LYS A 6 -3.89 -18.32 -15.19
C LYS A 6 -2.90 -18.99 -14.23
N GLN A 7 -1.78 -19.50 -14.74
CA GLN A 7 -0.79 -20.28 -14.00
C GLN A 7 0.49 -19.49 -13.68
N VAL A 8 0.47 -18.17 -13.86
CA VAL A 8 1.61 -17.29 -13.52
C VAL A 8 1.95 -17.31 -12.03
N LEU A 9 3.22 -17.06 -11.71
CA LEU A 9 3.78 -17.02 -10.35
C LEU A 9 3.04 -16.02 -9.44
N LEU A 10 2.57 -16.48 -8.27
CA LEU A 10 1.80 -15.67 -7.32
C LEU A 10 2.56 -15.41 -6.02
N ALA A 11 2.74 -14.13 -5.68
CA ALA A 11 3.49 -13.73 -4.51
C ALA A 11 2.76 -14.02 -3.18
N GLU A 12 3.49 -14.57 -2.21
CA GLU A 12 3.07 -14.69 -0.81
C GLU A 12 3.19 -13.34 -0.08
N ILE A 13 3.12 -13.31 1.25
CA ILE A 13 3.29 -12.10 2.07
C ILE A 13 4.64 -12.24 2.77
N TRP A 14 5.47 -11.19 2.75
CA TRP A 14 6.66 -11.15 3.58
C TRP A 14 6.29 -10.80 5.03
N THR A 15 6.94 -11.45 6.00
CA THR A 15 6.76 -11.28 7.44
C THR A 15 8.14 -11.18 8.10
N GLU A 16 8.23 -10.57 9.30
CA GLU A 16 9.52 -10.14 9.88
C GLU A 16 10.43 -11.30 10.33
N ASP A 17 9.91 -12.53 10.40
CA ASP A 17 10.65 -13.77 10.60
C ASP A 17 11.49 -14.21 9.37
N ILE A 18 11.19 -13.67 8.19
CA ILE A 18 11.91 -13.97 6.94
C ILE A 18 13.02 -12.95 6.74
N ASP A 19 14.28 -13.33 6.98
CA ASP A 19 15.44 -12.48 6.67
C ASP A 19 15.46 -12.09 5.17
N PRO A 20 15.35 -10.79 4.83
CA PRO A 20 15.40 -10.33 3.45
C PRO A 20 16.83 -10.14 2.92
N THR A 21 17.87 -10.38 3.73
CA THR A 21 19.27 -10.18 3.36
C THR A 21 19.63 -10.95 2.09
N GLY A 22 20.20 -10.24 1.12
CA GLY A 22 20.61 -10.79 -0.17
C GLY A 22 19.49 -11.03 -1.19
N TRP A 23 18.21 -10.89 -0.84
CA TRP A 23 17.09 -10.99 -1.79
C TRP A 23 17.08 -9.84 -2.79
N TRP A 24 16.46 -10.03 -3.95
CA TRP A 24 16.24 -8.94 -4.91
C TRP A 24 14.96 -8.17 -4.58
N MET A 25 15.07 -6.85 -4.42
CA MET A 25 13.96 -5.92 -4.24
C MET A 25 13.62 -5.23 -5.56
N SER A 26 12.34 -5.03 -5.81
CA SER A 26 11.81 -4.08 -6.80
C SER A 26 10.59 -3.34 -6.25
N GLU A 27 10.24 -2.20 -6.85
CA GLU A 27 9.02 -1.48 -6.48
C GLU A 27 7.76 -2.32 -6.80
N LYS A 28 6.81 -2.38 -5.86
CA LYS A 28 5.50 -2.93 -6.14
C LYS A 28 4.64 -1.90 -6.87
N LEU A 29 4.33 -2.23 -8.12
CA LEU A 29 3.46 -1.48 -9.00
C LEU A 29 1.97 -1.76 -8.68
N ASP A 30 1.15 -0.69 -8.61
CA ASP A 30 -0.32 -0.74 -8.59
C ASP A 30 -0.84 -0.47 -10.03
N GLY A 31 -0.88 -1.53 -10.85
CA GLY A 31 -1.22 -1.48 -12.26
C GLY A 31 -2.18 -2.60 -12.68
N VAL A 32 -2.06 -3.07 -13.92
CA VAL A 32 -2.82 -4.20 -14.45
C VAL A 32 -1.87 -5.28 -14.96
N ARG A 33 -1.62 -6.32 -14.14
CA ARG A 33 -0.80 -7.48 -14.53
C ARG A 33 -1.26 -8.09 -15.85
N ALA A 34 -0.32 -8.16 -16.79
CA ALA A 34 -0.54 -8.70 -18.12
C ALA A 34 0.53 -9.75 -18.44
N TYR A 35 0.08 -10.94 -18.80
CA TYR A 35 0.90 -11.99 -19.38
C TYR A 35 0.95 -11.79 -20.90
N TRP A 36 2.12 -11.48 -21.43
CA TRP A 36 2.37 -11.47 -22.87
C TRP A 36 2.74 -12.88 -23.30
N ASN A 37 2.06 -13.43 -24.32
CA ASN A 37 2.32 -14.80 -24.79
C ASN A 37 3.28 -14.91 -25.98
N GLY A 38 3.93 -13.81 -26.38
CA GLY A 38 4.66 -13.70 -27.65
C GLY A 38 3.85 -13.13 -28.82
N SER A 39 2.58 -12.78 -28.63
CA SER A 39 1.75 -12.12 -29.66
C SER A 39 0.59 -11.27 -29.12
N ASN A 40 0.05 -11.60 -27.95
CA ASN A 40 -1.08 -10.91 -27.32
C ASN A 40 -0.91 -10.84 -25.79
N PHE A 41 -1.55 -9.83 -25.19
CA PHE A 41 -1.62 -9.64 -23.75
C PHE A 41 -2.87 -10.29 -23.14
N TYR A 42 -2.71 -10.93 -21.99
CA TYR A 42 -3.79 -11.57 -21.24
C TYR A 42 -3.80 -11.17 -19.77
N SER A 43 -4.98 -11.03 -19.17
CA SER A 43 -5.12 -10.86 -17.73
C SER A 43 -4.76 -12.15 -16.97
N ARG A 44 -4.57 -12.04 -15.65
CA ARG A 44 -4.41 -13.18 -14.72
C ARG A 44 -5.58 -14.19 -14.74
N GLN A 45 -6.71 -13.88 -15.37
CA GLN A 45 -7.85 -14.78 -15.57
C GLN A 45 -7.83 -15.44 -16.96
N GLY A 46 -6.84 -15.15 -17.79
CA GLY A 46 -6.74 -15.61 -19.18
C GLY A 46 -7.58 -14.81 -20.18
N ASN A 47 -8.18 -13.70 -19.75
CA ASN A 47 -8.96 -12.80 -20.62
C ASN A 47 -8.01 -12.07 -21.57
N LEU A 48 -8.37 -11.90 -22.84
CA LEU A 48 -7.60 -11.10 -23.78
C LEU A 48 -7.70 -9.60 -23.42
N PHE A 49 -6.59 -8.86 -23.53
CA PHE A 49 -6.61 -7.40 -23.57
C PHE A 49 -6.50 -6.92 -25.02
N HIS A 50 -7.36 -5.98 -25.41
CA HIS A 50 -7.36 -5.41 -26.76
C HIS A 50 -6.36 -4.26 -26.85
N VAL A 51 -5.12 -4.61 -27.18
CA VAL A 51 -3.96 -3.71 -27.18
C VAL A 51 -3.53 -3.37 -28.62
N PRO A 52 -3.36 -2.07 -28.98
CA PRO A 52 -2.91 -1.61 -30.29
C PRO A 52 -1.57 -2.21 -30.72
N ASP A 53 -1.35 -2.36 -32.04
CA ASP A 53 -0.14 -3.00 -32.58
C ASP A 53 1.16 -2.23 -32.29
N PHE A 54 1.11 -0.90 -32.24
CA PHE A 54 2.29 -0.09 -31.88
C PHE A 54 2.82 -0.39 -30.47
N PHE A 55 1.95 -0.79 -29.53
CA PHE A 55 2.33 -1.11 -28.15
C PHE A 55 2.97 -2.51 -28.03
N LYS A 56 2.84 -3.34 -29.07
CA LYS A 56 3.36 -4.71 -29.16
C LYS A 56 4.63 -4.81 -30.02
N VAL A 57 4.95 -3.79 -30.82
CA VAL A 57 5.89 -3.90 -31.96
C VAL A 57 7.32 -4.30 -31.56
N SER A 58 7.85 -3.76 -30.46
CA SER A 58 9.23 -4.01 -30.01
C SER A 58 9.35 -5.19 -29.01
N LEU A 59 8.30 -6.02 -28.86
CA LEU A 59 8.32 -7.15 -27.91
C LEU A 59 8.79 -8.46 -28.56
N PRO A 60 9.65 -9.25 -27.89
CA PRO A 60 10.06 -10.56 -28.37
C PRO A 60 8.88 -11.55 -28.38
N LYS A 61 8.92 -12.52 -29.31
CA LYS A 61 7.87 -13.52 -29.52
C LYS A 61 7.91 -14.68 -28.51
N VAL A 62 8.12 -14.36 -27.23
CA VAL A 62 8.17 -15.32 -26.11
C VAL A 62 7.26 -14.89 -24.95
N PRO A 63 6.87 -15.81 -24.05
CA PRO A 63 6.24 -15.48 -22.77
C PRO A 63 6.99 -14.45 -21.92
N LEU A 64 6.30 -13.39 -21.51
CA LEU A 64 6.75 -12.39 -20.54
C LEU A 64 5.66 -12.14 -19.48
N ASP A 65 6.07 -11.79 -18.26
CA ASP A 65 5.20 -11.53 -17.11
C ASP A 65 5.55 -10.15 -16.54
N GLY A 66 4.54 -9.27 -16.45
CA GLY A 66 4.74 -7.85 -16.18
C GLY A 66 3.45 -7.13 -15.82
N GLU A 67 3.58 -5.86 -15.45
CA GLU A 67 2.47 -4.97 -15.12
C GLU A 67 2.29 -3.92 -16.23
N ILE A 68 1.10 -3.80 -16.82
CA ILE A 68 0.78 -2.59 -17.59
C ILE A 68 0.49 -1.49 -16.56
N TRP A 69 1.17 -0.36 -16.68
CA TRP A 69 1.22 0.68 -15.65
C TRP A 69 1.10 2.09 -16.25
N CYS A 70 0.63 3.04 -15.44
CA CYS A 70 0.22 4.39 -15.88
C CYS A 70 0.76 5.51 -14.95
N GLY A 71 1.74 5.22 -14.10
CA GLY A 71 2.20 6.10 -13.02
C GLY A 71 1.66 5.72 -11.64
N ARG A 72 2.33 6.20 -10.58
CA ARG A 72 1.94 5.97 -9.17
C ARG A 72 0.56 6.57 -8.88
N GLY A 73 -0.27 5.84 -8.12
CA GLY A 73 -1.65 6.24 -7.80
C GLY A 73 -2.65 6.22 -8.97
N LEU A 74 -2.22 5.94 -10.20
CA LEU A 74 -3.04 6.02 -11.42
C LEU A 74 -3.67 4.68 -11.86
N PHE A 75 -3.75 3.69 -10.96
CA PHE A 75 -4.42 2.39 -11.18
C PHE A 75 -5.82 2.53 -11.83
N GLN A 76 -6.65 3.46 -11.35
CA GLN A 76 -8.01 3.67 -11.89
C GLN A 76 -8.02 4.21 -13.34
N LYS A 77 -6.96 4.91 -13.76
CA LYS A 77 -6.76 5.33 -15.16
C LYS A 77 -6.20 4.18 -15.99
N CYS A 78 -5.23 3.43 -15.45
CA CYS A 78 -4.67 2.26 -16.12
C CYS A 78 -5.76 1.21 -16.45
N ILE A 79 -6.61 0.88 -15.46
CA ILE A 79 -7.64 -0.15 -15.61
C ILE A 79 -8.80 0.27 -16.51
N SER A 80 -9.12 1.58 -16.60
CA SER A 80 -10.16 2.09 -17.50
C SER A 80 -9.74 2.15 -18.97
N ILE A 81 -8.43 2.16 -19.24
CA ILE A 81 -7.87 1.99 -20.59
C ILE A 81 -7.80 0.50 -20.95
N VAL A 82 -7.11 -0.30 -20.13
CA VAL A 82 -6.77 -1.71 -20.45
C VAL A 82 -8.00 -2.64 -20.51
N LYS A 83 -9.09 -2.33 -19.82
CA LYS A 83 -10.34 -3.13 -19.85
C LYS A 83 -11.36 -2.70 -20.91
N LYS A 84 -10.99 -1.82 -21.86
CA LYS A 84 -11.85 -1.45 -22.98
C LYS A 84 -12.12 -2.66 -23.89
N GLN A 85 -13.38 -2.79 -24.33
CA GLN A 85 -13.76 -3.75 -25.39
C GLN A 85 -13.13 -3.32 -26.72
N ALA A 86 -12.92 -4.25 -27.65
CA ALA A 86 -12.21 -4.01 -28.91
C ALA A 86 -12.68 -2.75 -29.66
N ASN A 87 -14.01 -2.58 -29.80
CA ASN A 87 -14.64 -1.44 -30.48
C ASN A 87 -14.63 -0.11 -29.68
N LYS A 88 -14.06 -0.09 -28.48
CA LYS A 88 -13.92 1.10 -27.61
C LYS A 88 -12.46 1.42 -27.31
N VAL A 89 -11.50 0.69 -27.87
CA VAL A 89 -10.06 0.98 -27.74
C VAL A 89 -9.75 2.30 -28.43
N VAL A 90 -9.18 3.23 -27.68
CA VAL A 90 -8.60 4.48 -28.21
C VAL A 90 -7.09 4.28 -28.28
N PRO A 91 -6.46 4.26 -29.46
CA PRO A 91 -5.02 3.99 -29.56
C PRO A 91 -4.16 4.97 -28.77
N ASP A 92 -4.54 6.25 -28.74
CA ASP A 92 -3.76 7.29 -28.06
C ASP A 92 -3.71 7.16 -26.53
N ASP A 93 -4.72 6.54 -25.90
CA ASP A 93 -4.68 6.24 -24.45
C ASP A 93 -3.47 5.36 -24.08
N TYR A 94 -3.08 4.45 -24.98
CA TYR A 94 -1.93 3.57 -24.75
C TYR A 94 -0.58 4.30 -24.80
N LYS A 95 -0.53 5.56 -25.31
CA LYS A 95 0.64 6.45 -25.19
C LYS A 95 0.89 6.93 -23.76
N LEU A 96 -0.04 6.67 -22.84
CA LEU A 96 0.08 6.97 -21.40
C LEU A 96 0.53 5.76 -20.58
N LEU A 97 0.66 4.59 -21.21
CA LEU A 97 0.94 3.31 -20.55
C LEU A 97 2.38 2.84 -20.82
N THR A 98 2.88 1.97 -19.95
CA THR A 98 4.14 1.24 -20.16
C THR A 98 4.00 -0.17 -19.61
N TYR A 99 4.54 -1.17 -20.32
CA TYR A 99 4.59 -2.54 -19.86
C TYR A 99 5.90 -2.79 -19.09
N LEU A 100 5.79 -2.86 -17.77
CA LEU A 100 6.91 -3.02 -16.85
C LEU A 100 7.11 -4.52 -16.55
N ILE A 101 8.11 -5.11 -17.20
CA ILE A 101 8.36 -6.56 -17.20
C ILE A 101 9.21 -6.94 -15.99
N PHE A 102 8.81 -7.99 -15.26
CA PHE A 102 9.52 -8.46 -14.06
C PHE A 102 9.93 -9.94 -14.09
N ASP A 103 9.45 -10.74 -15.06
CA ASP A 103 9.92 -12.11 -15.26
C ASP A 103 9.72 -12.62 -16.70
N ALA A 104 10.44 -13.68 -17.09
CA ALA A 104 10.39 -14.34 -18.39
C ALA A 104 10.07 -15.84 -18.22
N PRO A 105 8.78 -16.22 -18.08
CA PRO A 105 8.38 -17.54 -17.56
C PRO A 105 8.94 -18.76 -18.32
N SER A 106 9.22 -18.62 -19.62
CA SER A 106 9.70 -19.71 -20.48
C SER A 106 11.23 -19.87 -20.57
N HIS A 107 12.02 -18.98 -19.96
CA HIS A 107 13.49 -19.00 -20.09
C HIS A 107 14.16 -20.18 -19.36
N GLY A 108 13.50 -20.79 -18.37
CA GLY A 108 13.99 -21.96 -17.63
C GLY A 108 15.12 -21.71 -16.62
N GLY A 109 16.04 -20.77 -16.90
CA GLY A 109 17.15 -20.39 -16.02
C GLY A 109 16.72 -19.75 -14.67
N LYS A 110 17.71 -19.42 -13.83
CA LYS A 110 17.52 -18.77 -12.52
C LYS A 110 17.10 -17.31 -12.68
N TYR A 111 16.56 -16.69 -11.64
CA TYR A 111 15.99 -15.34 -11.72
C TYR A 111 16.96 -14.30 -12.29
N GLU A 112 18.22 -14.36 -11.88
CA GLU A 112 19.31 -13.53 -12.37
C GLU A 112 19.53 -13.70 -13.88
N ASP A 113 19.57 -14.95 -14.37
CA ASP A 113 19.68 -15.27 -15.80
C ASP A 113 18.48 -14.70 -16.59
N ARG A 114 17.27 -14.80 -16.02
CA ARG A 114 16.03 -14.34 -16.65
C ARG A 114 15.94 -12.82 -16.70
N VAL A 115 16.38 -12.11 -15.66
CA VAL A 115 16.44 -10.64 -15.66
C VAL A 115 17.53 -10.14 -16.60
N LYS A 116 18.70 -10.79 -16.64
CA LYS A 116 19.72 -10.45 -17.63
C LYS A 116 19.20 -10.65 -19.05
N TRP A 117 18.58 -11.80 -19.35
CA TRP A 117 17.98 -12.05 -20.66
C TRP A 117 16.94 -10.98 -21.03
N LEU A 118 16.11 -10.54 -20.07
CA LEU A 118 15.16 -9.43 -20.27
C LEU A 118 15.87 -8.11 -20.60
N GLN A 119 16.97 -7.78 -19.92
CA GLN A 119 17.75 -6.57 -20.20
C GLN A 119 18.40 -6.64 -21.60
N ASP A 120 18.94 -7.80 -21.98
CA ASP A 120 19.57 -8.05 -23.27
C ASP A 120 18.57 -8.08 -24.45
N ASN A 121 17.27 -8.36 -24.21
CA ASN A 121 16.26 -8.62 -25.27
C ASN A 121 15.08 -7.62 -25.30
N ILE A 122 14.98 -6.66 -24.36
CA ILE A 122 13.96 -5.60 -24.38
C ILE A 122 14.64 -4.26 -24.74
N PRO A 123 14.32 -3.63 -25.88
CA PRO A 123 14.94 -2.38 -26.31
C PRO A 123 14.69 -1.22 -25.34
N GLN A 124 15.73 -0.76 -24.63
CA GLN A 124 15.63 0.34 -23.66
C GLN A 124 15.60 1.71 -24.34
N ASP A 125 16.39 1.92 -25.39
CA ASP A 125 16.54 3.22 -26.07
C ASP A 125 15.65 3.38 -27.31
N ASP A 126 14.96 2.33 -27.73
CA ASP A 126 14.02 2.41 -28.87
C ASP A 126 12.80 3.26 -28.52
N ASP A 127 12.64 4.38 -29.22
CA ASP A 127 11.51 5.30 -29.09
C ASP A 127 10.16 4.59 -29.37
N LYS A 128 10.13 3.52 -30.17
CA LYS A 128 8.90 2.75 -30.46
C LYS A 128 8.55 1.74 -29.37
N CYS A 129 9.47 1.41 -28.47
CA CYS A 129 9.26 0.44 -27.41
C CYS A 129 8.44 1.04 -26.25
N TYR A 130 7.27 0.44 -25.98
CA TYR A 130 6.39 0.77 -24.85
C TYR A 130 6.59 -0.17 -23.64
N ALA A 131 7.73 -0.85 -23.57
CA ALA A 131 8.09 -1.74 -22.49
C ALA A 131 9.50 -1.44 -21.94
N THR A 132 9.73 -1.81 -20.69
CA THR A 132 11.06 -1.80 -20.05
C THR A 132 11.08 -2.83 -18.92
N VAL A 133 12.27 -3.15 -18.41
CA VAL A 133 12.46 -4.11 -17.33
C VAL A 133 12.39 -3.37 -15.99
N VAL A 134 11.67 -3.93 -15.03
CA VAL A 134 11.58 -3.36 -13.67
C VAL A 134 12.97 -3.34 -13.03
N GLY A 135 13.37 -2.17 -12.51
CA GLY A 135 14.63 -2.02 -11.78
C GLY A 135 14.68 -2.92 -10.54
N ILE A 136 15.85 -3.56 -10.32
CA ILE A 136 16.09 -4.43 -9.17
C ILE A 136 17.34 -3.99 -8.39
N LYS A 137 17.27 -4.12 -7.06
CA LYS A 137 18.40 -3.91 -6.13
C LYS A 137 18.53 -5.11 -5.20
N LYS A 138 19.76 -5.52 -4.89
CA LYS A 138 20.00 -6.54 -3.86
C LYS A 138 19.84 -5.93 -2.46
N CYS A 139 18.93 -6.47 -1.66
CA CYS A 139 18.69 -6.08 -0.27
C CYS A 139 19.94 -6.35 0.58
N GLN A 140 20.39 -5.34 1.33
CA GLN A 140 21.56 -5.50 2.20
C GLN A 140 21.22 -6.05 3.60
N ASN A 141 20.01 -5.78 4.10
CA ASN A 141 19.49 -6.23 5.39
C ASN A 141 18.05 -5.70 5.61
N LEU A 142 17.43 -6.05 6.73
CA LEU A 142 16.09 -5.58 7.12
C LEU A 142 15.94 -4.04 7.19
N ALA A 143 16.99 -3.29 7.56
CA ALA A 143 16.93 -1.83 7.61
C ALA A 143 16.95 -1.21 6.19
N ASP A 144 17.72 -1.81 5.27
CA ASP A 144 17.71 -1.45 3.84
C ASP A 144 16.32 -1.68 3.21
N LEU A 145 15.69 -2.83 3.52
CA LEU A 145 14.30 -3.09 3.10
C LEU A 145 13.32 -2.07 3.68
N LYS A 146 13.37 -1.83 4.99
CA LYS A 146 12.46 -0.88 5.66
C LYS A 146 12.65 0.54 5.11
N LYS A 147 13.88 0.98 4.83
CA LYS A 147 14.14 2.26 4.17
C LYS A 147 13.55 2.31 2.76
N CYS A 148 13.83 1.34 1.89
CA CYS A 148 13.29 1.34 0.53
C CYS A 148 11.75 1.29 0.51
N LEU A 149 11.12 0.61 1.48
CA LEU A 149 9.67 0.61 1.66
C LEU A 149 9.13 2.01 2.05
N THR A 150 9.80 2.71 2.97
CA THR A 150 9.47 4.11 3.33
C THR A 150 9.69 5.06 2.14
N ASP A 151 10.80 4.93 1.43
CA ASP A 151 11.13 5.77 0.26
C ASP A 151 10.04 5.63 -0.83
N VAL A 152 9.67 4.39 -1.21
CA VAL A 152 8.62 4.13 -2.20
C VAL A 152 7.26 4.65 -1.74
N THR A 153 6.87 4.39 -0.49
CA THR A 153 5.52 4.77 -0.01
C THR A 153 5.39 6.28 0.17
N ALA A 154 6.45 6.97 0.60
CA ALA A 154 6.52 8.44 0.62
C ALA A 154 6.42 9.05 -0.79
N ALA A 155 7.04 8.40 -1.79
CA ALA A 155 6.94 8.79 -3.20
C ALA A 155 5.66 8.29 -3.91
N GLY A 156 4.72 7.68 -3.19
CA GLY A 156 3.38 7.30 -3.66
C GLY A 156 3.21 5.90 -4.25
N GLY A 157 4.23 5.02 -4.18
CA GLY A 157 4.17 3.63 -4.65
C GLY A 157 3.52 2.67 -3.64
N GLU A 158 3.18 1.45 -4.07
CA GLU A 158 2.37 0.52 -3.24
C GLU A 158 3.18 -0.30 -2.22
N GLY A 159 4.49 -0.42 -2.40
CA GLY A 159 5.37 -1.20 -1.53
C GLY A 159 6.56 -1.81 -2.25
N ILE A 160 7.07 -2.95 -1.76
CA ILE A 160 8.23 -3.65 -2.32
C ILE A 160 7.85 -5.10 -2.69
N MET A 161 8.40 -5.60 -3.79
CA MET A 161 8.42 -7.02 -4.14
C MET A 161 9.80 -7.60 -3.81
N LEU A 162 9.84 -8.79 -3.22
CA LEU A 162 11.06 -9.54 -2.90
C LEU A 162 11.13 -10.82 -3.72
N ARG A 163 12.26 -11.07 -4.39
CA ARG A 163 12.51 -12.30 -5.15
C ARG A 163 13.76 -13.03 -4.64
N LYS A 164 13.58 -14.31 -4.32
CA LYS A 164 14.65 -15.17 -3.77
C LYS A 164 15.78 -15.35 -4.81
N PRO A 165 17.06 -15.17 -4.44
CA PRO A 165 18.17 -15.35 -5.35
C PRO A 165 18.25 -16.79 -5.87
N GLY A 166 18.72 -16.96 -7.11
CA GLY A 166 18.85 -18.27 -7.75
C GLY A 166 17.53 -19.00 -8.02
N SER A 167 16.36 -18.36 -7.82
CA SER A 167 15.07 -19.04 -7.93
C SER A 167 14.63 -19.28 -9.38
N HIS A 168 14.15 -20.49 -9.65
CA HIS A 168 13.46 -20.83 -10.89
C HIS A 168 12.08 -20.13 -10.97
N TYR A 169 11.38 -20.30 -12.09
CA TYR A 169 9.99 -19.86 -12.22
C TYR A 169 9.05 -20.97 -11.72
N GLU A 170 8.04 -20.62 -10.91
CA GLU A 170 7.06 -21.57 -10.38
C GLU A 170 5.64 -21.16 -10.80
N ASN A 171 4.94 -22.08 -11.48
CA ASN A 171 3.59 -21.84 -12.03
C ASN A 171 2.46 -21.92 -10.97
N LYS A 172 2.68 -21.31 -9.81
CA LYS A 172 1.81 -21.41 -8.62
C LYS A 172 2.06 -20.25 -7.65
N ARG A 173 1.42 -20.29 -6.49
CA ARG A 173 1.85 -19.53 -5.31
C ARG A 173 3.16 -20.12 -4.76
N SER A 174 4.14 -19.27 -4.46
CA SER A 174 5.44 -19.71 -3.93
C SER A 174 6.05 -18.66 -3.00
N SER A 175 6.77 -19.15 -1.98
CA SER A 175 7.62 -18.36 -1.09
C SER A 175 8.88 -17.81 -1.77
N THR A 176 9.19 -18.22 -3.01
CA THR A 176 10.28 -17.61 -3.79
C THR A 176 9.99 -16.16 -4.20
N LEU A 177 8.71 -15.75 -4.24
CA LEU A 177 8.28 -14.39 -4.52
C LEU A 177 7.38 -13.88 -3.38
N LEU A 178 7.82 -12.86 -2.66
CA LEU A 178 7.07 -12.26 -1.56
C LEU A 178 6.67 -10.81 -1.91
N LYS A 179 5.56 -10.33 -1.36
CA LYS A 179 5.22 -8.90 -1.36
C LYS A 179 5.35 -8.34 0.05
N VAL A 180 6.08 -7.24 0.17
CA VAL A 180 6.24 -6.49 1.41
C VAL A 180 5.16 -5.42 1.42
N LYS A 181 4.34 -5.42 2.47
CA LYS A 181 3.25 -4.47 2.65
C LYS A 181 3.32 -3.89 4.04
N THR A 182 3.30 -2.56 4.13
CA THR A 182 2.91 -1.87 5.35
C THR A 182 1.47 -2.26 5.70
N PHE A 183 1.24 -2.54 6.98
CA PHE A 183 -0.08 -2.46 7.57
C PHE A 183 -0.05 -1.31 8.57
N TYR A 184 -1.10 -0.50 8.55
CA TYR A 184 -1.34 0.56 9.50
C TYR A 184 -2.55 0.16 10.33
N ASP A 185 -2.49 0.31 11.65
CA ASP A 185 -3.61 0.13 12.56
C ASP A 185 -4.08 1.47 13.14
N GLU A 186 -5.40 1.62 13.22
CA GLU A 186 -6.08 2.80 13.75
C GLU A 186 -7.36 2.41 14.49
N GLU A 187 -7.84 3.31 15.32
CA GLU A 187 -9.13 3.23 15.97
C GLU A 187 -10.25 3.83 15.10
N ALA A 188 -11.43 3.20 15.12
CA ALA A 188 -12.64 3.71 14.49
C ALA A 188 -13.87 3.45 15.38
N LEU A 189 -14.87 4.33 15.27
CA LEU A 189 -16.17 4.18 15.92
C LEU A 189 -17.07 3.26 15.10
N VAL A 190 -17.71 2.27 15.72
CA VAL A 190 -18.77 1.49 15.09
C VAL A 190 -20.07 2.30 15.08
N ILE A 191 -20.53 2.71 13.90
CA ILE A 191 -21.75 3.51 13.72
C ILE A 191 -22.93 2.71 13.16
N GLY A 192 -22.69 1.54 12.57
CA GLY A 192 -23.75 0.69 12.03
C GLY A 192 -23.31 -0.74 11.73
N HIS A 193 -24.26 -1.62 11.43
CA HIS A 193 -24.04 -3.01 11.04
C HIS A 193 -24.66 -3.27 9.66
N LYS A 194 -23.94 -3.98 8.79
CA LYS A 194 -24.43 -4.39 7.47
C LYS A 194 -24.62 -5.92 7.44
N PRO A 195 -25.79 -6.42 6.99
CA PRO A 195 -26.10 -7.85 7.01
C PRO A 195 -25.21 -8.64 6.06
N GLY A 196 -24.83 -9.85 6.47
CA GLY A 196 -24.04 -10.76 5.66
C GLY A 196 -24.85 -11.46 4.57
N LYS A 197 -24.13 -12.04 3.61
CA LYS A 197 -24.68 -12.79 2.47
C LYS A 197 -23.99 -14.15 2.37
N GLY A 198 -24.64 -15.14 1.75
CA GLY A 198 -24.11 -16.50 1.65
C GLY A 198 -23.84 -17.09 3.04
N ASN A 199 -22.61 -17.54 3.30
CA ASN A 199 -22.20 -18.15 4.57
C ASN A 199 -22.34 -17.23 5.81
N CYS A 200 -22.60 -15.93 5.62
CA CYS A 200 -22.84 -14.96 6.70
C CYS A 200 -24.30 -14.44 6.72
N THR A 201 -25.23 -15.08 6.01
CA THR A 201 -26.66 -14.71 6.06
C THR A 201 -27.20 -14.84 7.49
N GLY A 202 -28.01 -13.87 7.93
CA GLY A 202 -28.50 -13.80 9.31
C GLY A 202 -27.45 -13.38 10.36
N MET A 203 -26.24 -13.02 9.93
CA MET A 203 -25.12 -12.60 10.78
C MET A 203 -24.48 -11.30 10.24
N LEU A 204 -23.52 -10.74 10.96
CA LEU A 204 -22.76 -9.57 10.49
C LEU A 204 -22.01 -9.88 9.18
N GLY A 205 -22.25 -9.05 8.16
CA GLY A 205 -21.43 -8.96 6.95
C GLY A 205 -20.24 -8.02 7.16
N ALA A 206 -20.51 -6.78 7.56
CA ALA A 206 -19.51 -5.76 7.87
C ALA A 206 -19.99 -4.80 8.98
N LEU A 207 -19.06 -4.24 9.74
CA LEU A 207 -19.31 -3.04 10.54
C LEU A 207 -19.19 -1.82 9.64
N GLU A 208 -20.16 -0.91 9.69
CA GLU A 208 -20.00 0.45 9.17
C GLU A 208 -19.33 1.29 10.27
N CYS A 209 -18.20 1.90 9.94
CA CYS A 209 -17.30 2.55 10.89
C CYS A 209 -16.98 3.98 10.46
N GLU A 210 -16.71 4.85 11.43
CA GLU A 210 -16.34 6.25 11.24
C GLU A 210 -14.96 6.55 11.84
N LEU A 211 -14.16 7.34 11.13
CA LEU A 211 -12.82 7.79 11.52
C LEU A 211 -12.86 9.15 12.24
N PRO A 212 -11.80 9.56 12.96
CA PRO A 212 -11.76 10.86 13.66
C PRO A 212 -11.92 12.09 12.78
N ASN A 213 -11.77 11.95 11.46
CA ASN A 213 -12.05 12.97 10.45
C ASN A 213 -13.49 12.93 9.90
N GLY A 214 -14.41 12.25 10.60
CA GLY A 214 -15.81 12.03 10.21
C GLY A 214 -16.00 11.05 9.04
N LYS A 215 -14.93 10.41 8.55
CA LYS A 215 -15.03 9.62 7.32
C LYS A 215 -15.50 8.18 7.54
N ARG A 216 -16.55 7.80 6.81
CA ARG A 216 -17.17 6.47 6.86
C ARG A 216 -16.52 5.44 5.92
N PHE A 217 -16.49 4.19 6.37
CA PHE A 217 -15.97 3.03 5.64
C PHE A 217 -16.48 1.71 6.23
N ASP A 218 -16.42 0.63 5.45
CA ASP A 218 -16.92 -0.70 5.86
C ASP A 218 -15.78 -1.67 6.22
N VAL A 219 -15.83 -2.22 7.44
CA VAL A 219 -14.93 -3.29 7.90
C VAL A 219 -15.66 -4.62 7.77
N GLY A 220 -15.38 -5.36 6.68
CA GLY A 220 -16.03 -6.65 6.37
C GLY A 220 -15.22 -7.91 6.68
N SER A 221 -13.97 -7.76 7.13
CA SER A 221 -13.03 -8.88 7.33
C SER A 221 -12.33 -8.82 8.70
N GLY A 222 -11.74 -9.92 9.15
CA GLY A 222 -11.08 -10.05 10.46
C GLY A 222 -11.92 -10.73 11.55
N PHE A 223 -13.24 -10.77 11.40
CA PHE A 223 -14.14 -11.42 12.37
C PHE A 223 -14.14 -12.95 12.28
N ASN A 224 -14.09 -13.61 13.43
CA ASN A 224 -14.49 -15.02 13.57
C ASN A 224 -16.04 -15.16 13.55
N MET A 225 -16.56 -16.39 13.51
CA MET A 225 -18.01 -16.61 13.36
C MET A 225 -18.82 -16.13 14.57
N ASP A 226 -18.28 -16.20 15.79
CA ASP A 226 -19.00 -15.75 16.98
C ASP A 226 -19.03 -14.23 17.11
N GLN A 227 -17.98 -13.54 16.65
CA GLN A 227 -17.99 -12.09 16.42
C GLN A 227 -18.95 -11.68 15.28
N ARG A 228 -19.30 -12.58 14.35
CA ARG A 228 -20.35 -12.31 13.35
C ARG A 228 -21.76 -12.55 13.89
N ARG A 229 -21.94 -13.48 14.84
CA ARG A 229 -23.20 -13.70 15.58
C ARG A 229 -23.46 -12.61 16.61
N LYS A 230 -22.40 -12.17 17.31
CA LYS A 230 -22.43 -11.16 18.38
C LYS A 230 -21.43 -10.03 18.06
N PRO A 231 -21.77 -9.15 17.10
CA PRO A 231 -20.87 -8.08 16.65
C PRO A 231 -20.59 -7.03 17.73
N PRO A 232 -19.45 -6.32 17.66
CA PRO A 232 -19.21 -5.10 18.44
C PRO A 232 -20.39 -4.14 18.33
N LYS A 233 -20.92 -3.66 19.46
CA LYS A 233 -22.11 -2.81 19.48
C LYS A 233 -21.86 -1.48 18.76
N ILE A 234 -22.91 -0.87 18.20
CA ILE A 234 -22.87 0.54 17.80
C ILE A 234 -22.45 1.39 19.03
N GLY A 235 -21.57 2.37 18.82
CA GLY A 235 -20.90 3.14 19.87
C GLY A 235 -19.58 2.54 20.38
N SER A 236 -19.24 1.29 20.02
CA SER A 236 -17.96 0.68 20.42
C SER A 236 -16.79 1.25 19.61
N VAL A 237 -15.62 1.41 20.25
CA VAL A 237 -14.36 1.63 19.53
C VAL A 237 -13.77 0.27 19.11
N ILE A 238 -13.25 0.20 17.90
CA ILE A 238 -12.48 -0.95 17.40
C ILE A 238 -11.09 -0.49 16.94
N THR A 239 -10.07 -1.32 17.11
CA THR A 239 -8.83 -1.20 16.31
C THR A 239 -8.98 -2.09 15.09
N PHE A 240 -8.75 -1.51 13.91
CA PHE A 240 -8.68 -2.19 12.62
C PHE A 240 -7.32 -1.95 11.98
N LYS A 241 -6.90 -2.81 11.05
CA LYS A 241 -5.73 -2.54 10.19
C LYS A 241 -6.10 -2.42 8.72
N PHE A 242 -5.34 -1.61 8.00
CA PHE A 242 -5.47 -1.37 6.56
C PHE A 242 -4.08 -1.29 5.91
N GLN A 243 -4.02 -1.24 4.58
CA GLN A 243 -2.74 -1.18 3.85
C GLN A 243 -2.44 0.20 3.28
N GLU A 244 -3.47 0.94 2.89
CA GLU A 244 -3.38 2.26 2.26
C GLU A 244 -4.76 2.96 2.27
N LEU A 245 -4.80 4.23 1.87
CA LEU A 245 -6.05 4.95 1.61
C LEU A 245 -6.43 4.94 0.12
N SER A 246 -7.73 5.01 -0.15
CA SER A 246 -8.29 5.40 -1.45
C SER A 246 -8.01 6.88 -1.76
N ASN A 247 -8.22 7.30 -3.02
CA ASN A 247 -8.02 8.69 -3.45
C ASN A 247 -8.93 9.70 -2.71
N SER A 248 -10.03 9.25 -2.11
CA SER A 248 -10.88 10.08 -1.25
C SER A 248 -10.51 9.99 0.24
N GLY A 249 -9.53 9.18 0.64
CA GLY A 249 -9.09 9.02 2.03
C GLY A 249 -9.73 7.88 2.84
N SER A 250 -10.42 6.90 2.23
CA SER A 250 -10.96 5.74 2.99
C SER A 250 -9.94 4.61 3.07
N PRO A 251 -9.79 3.92 4.21
CA PRO A 251 -8.97 2.71 4.33
C PRO A 251 -9.35 1.65 3.27
N ARG A 252 -8.37 1.18 2.48
CA ARG A 252 -8.52 0.04 1.57
C ARG A 252 -8.16 -1.26 2.29
N PHE A 253 -8.96 -2.29 2.01
CA PHE A 253 -8.84 -3.64 2.58
C PHE A 253 -8.78 -3.66 4.12
N PRO A 254 -9.71 -2.97 4.84
CA PRO A 254 -9.70 -2.96 6.28
C PRO A 254 -10.03 -4.34 6.87
N VAL A 255 -9.30 -4.69 7.92
CA VAL A 255 -9.39 -5.94 8.67
C VAL A 255 -9.56 -5.59 10.15
N PHE A 256 -10.67 -6.01 10.77
CA PHE A 256 -10.86 -5.92 12.21
C PHE A 256 -9.74 -6.67 12.94
N LEU A 257 -9.18 -6.06 14.00
CA LEU A 257 -8.23 -6.72 14.90
C LEU A 257 -8.86 -7.03 16.24
N ARG A 258 -9.43 -6.01 16.90
CA ARG A 258 -10.00 -6.12 18.25
C ARG A 258 -11.00 -5.00 18.53
N MET A 259 -11.94 -5.28 19.42
CA MET A 259 -12.68 -4.24 20.13
C MET A 259 -11.77 -3.58 21.17
N ARG A 260 -11.95 -2.29 21.43
CA ARG A 260 -11.26 -1.55 22.49
C ARG A 260 -12.23 -1.29 23.62
N THR A 261 -11.99 -1.94 24.76
CA THR A 261 -12.71 -1.74 26.02
C THR A 261 -11.95 -0.78 26.96
N ASP A 262 -10.76 -0.36 26.53
CA ASP A 262 -9.79 0.50 27.20
C ASP A 262 -9.81 1.95 26.68
N LEU A 263 -10.65 2.26 25.67
CA LEU A 263 -10.83 3.58 25.08
C LEU A 263 -12.31 3.86 24.82
N ILE A 264 -12.75 5.09 25.09
CA ILE A 264 -13.98 5.66 24.53
C ILE A 264 -13.66 6.50 23.29
N TRP A 265 -14.68 6.86 22.50
CA TRP A 265 -14.47 7.60 21.25
C TRP A 265 -13.77 8.95 21.44
N ASN A 266 -14.08 9.65 22.53
CA ASN A 266 -13.44 10.93 22.86
C ASN A 266 -11.92 10.80 23.03
N ASP A 267 -11.42 9.71 23.60
CA ASP A 267 -9.98 9.47 23.75
C ASP A 267 -9.28 9.38 22.38
N VAL A 268 -9.95 8.76 21.41
CA VAL A 268 -9.49 8.65 20.02
C VAL A 268 -9.51 10.02 19.34
N LEU A 269 -10.54 10.83 19.57
CA LEU A 269 -10.62 12.19 19.04
C LEU A 269 -9.52 13.09 19.61
N GLU A 270 -9.25 13.06 20.92
CA GLU A 270 -8.13 13.82 21.53
C GLU A 270 -6.75 13.31 21.07
N ALA A 271 -6.59 11.99 20.91
CA ALA A 271 -5.38 11.41 20.34
C ALA A 271 -5.14 11.89 18.89
N ALA A 272 -6.20 11.96 18.07
CA ALA A 272 -6.11 12.42 16.68
C ALA A 272 -5.77 13.91 16.52
N LYS A 273 -6.03 14.75 17.53
CA LYS A 273 -5.58 16.16 17.56
C LYS A 273 -4.06 16.29 17.78
N THR A 274 -3.46 15.36 18.53
CA THR A 274 -2.05 15.44 18.96
C THR A 274 -1.11 14.57 18.12
N LYS A 275 -1.61 13.45 17.59
CA LYS A 275 -0.95 12.59 16.61
C LYS A 275 -1.78 12.61 15.34
N LYS A 276 -1.23 13.04 14.20
CA LYS A 276 -1.92 12.92 12.91
C LYS A 276 -2.14 11.43 12.59
N PRO A 277 -3.40 10.94 12.50
CA PRO A 277 -3.65 9.59 12.00
C PRO A 277 -3.20 9.46 10.54
N ILE A 278 -2.86 8.25 10.11
CA ILE A 278 -2.50 7.98 8.72
C ILE A 278 -3.71 8.18 7.81
N SER A 279 -4.94 7.93 8.29
CA SER A 279 -6.19 8.32 7.61
C SER A 279 -6.41 9.83 7.44
N VAL A 280 -5.63 10.68 8.11
CA VAL A 280 -5.61 12.14 7.95
C VAL A 280 -4.42 12.60 7.11
N ILE A 281 -3.43 11.74 6.87
CA ILE A 281 -2.40 11.99 5.86
C ILE A 281 -3.06 11.86 4.49
N GLN A 282 -3.36 13.00 3.87
CA GLN A 282 -3.65 13.05 2.44
C GLN A 282 -2.49 12.38 1.70
N LYS A 283 -2.77 11.32 0.93
CA LYS A 283 -1.85 10.90 -0.14
C LYS A 283 -1.55 12.15 -0.96
N ILE A 284 -0.28 12.48 -1.15
CA ILE A 284 0.13 13.51 -2.11
C ILE A 284 -0.29 12.98 -3.47
N VAL A 285 -1.45 13.43 -3.96
CA VAL A 285 -1.88 13.19 -5.32
C VAL A 285 -0.96 14.04 -6.19
N PRO A 286 -0.12 13.45 -7.07
CA PRO A 286 0.66 14.23 -8.02
C PRO A 286 -0.30 15.13 -8.80
N LEU A 287 0.11 16.37 -9.11
CA LEU A 287 -0.81 17.40 -9.59
C LEU A 287 -1.68 16.91 -10.75
N THR A 288 -2.89 17.46 -10.86
CA THR A 288 -3.88 17.19 -11.92
C THR A 288 -3.37 17.46 -13.35
N LYS A 289 -2.14 17.99 -13.48
CA LYS A 289 -1.40 18.17 -14.72
C LYS A 289 -0.31 17.09 -14.81
N LEU A 290 -0.41 16.21 -15.80
CA LEU A 290 0.44 15.03 -15.99
C LEU A 290 1.87 15.38 -16.42
N SER A 291 2.66 15.89 -15.48
CA SER A 291 4.12 15.80 -15.55
C SER A 291 4.51 14.33 -15.42
N LYS A 292 4.51 13.62 -16.54
CA LYS A 292 5.02 12.26 -16.62
C LYS A 292 6.50 12.29 -16.23
N GLN A 293 6.82 11.91 -15.01
CA GLN A 293 8.14 11.46 -14.59
C GLN A 293 7.93 10.11 -13.90
N HIS A 294 8.20 9.04 -14.64
CA HIS A 294 7.97 7.68 -14.20
C HIS A 294 9.19 7.13 -13.43
N SER A 295 9.65 7.88 -12.41
CA SER A 295 10.68 7.35 -11.50
C SER A 295 10.09 6.19 -10.70
N ILE A 296 10.65 4.99 -10.87
CA ILE A 296 10.43 3.87 -9.97
C ILE A 296 11.70 3.67 -9.14
N LEU A 297 11.62 3.02 -7.98
CA LEU A 297 12.85 2.71 -7.27
C LEU A 297 13.73 1.78 -8.13
N PHE A 298 15.01 2.16 -8.27
CA PHE A 298 16.06 1.46 -9.03
C PHE A 298 16.03 1.61 -10.56
N SER A 299 15.12 2.38 -11.17
CA SER A 299 15.29 2.89 -12.54
C SER A 299 14.40 4.09 -12.87
N VAL A 300 14.88 4.97 -13.75
CA VAL A 300 14.00 5.93 -14.44
C VAL A 300 13.31 5.17 -15.58
N VAL A 301 12.01 4.93 -15.48
CA VAL A 301 11.23 4.53 -16.66
C VAL A 301 11.15 5.76 -17.57
N PRO A 302 11.54 5.67 -18.86
CA PRO A 302 11.46 6.81 -19.75
C PRO A 302 10.04 7.41 -19.75
N SER A 303 9.96 8.70 -19.44
CA SER A 303 8.75 9.46 -19.68
C SER A 303 8.46 9.50 -21.18
N ARG A 304 7.24 9.81 -21.58
CA ARG A 304 6.86 9.93 -22.98
C ARG A 304 6.00 11.18 -23.18
N ASP A 305 6.45 12.12 -24.01
CA ASP A 305 5.74 13.39 -24.25
C ASP A 305 4.25 13.18 -24.55
N GLU A 306 3.38 14.07 -24.08
CA GLU A 306 1.94 13.92 -24.21
C GLU A 306 1.43 14.15 -25.65
N LYS A 307 2.14 14.95 -26.45
CA LYS A 307 1.72 15.29 -27.83
C LYS A 307 2.35 14.38 -28.89
N THR A 308 3.66 14.17 -28.78
CA THR A 308 4.47 13.42 -29.77
C THR A 308 4.71 11.97 -29.37
N GLY A 309 4.58 11.63 -28.09
CA GLY A 309 4.85 10.30 -27.56
C GLY A 309 6.34 9.92 -27.51
N LYS A 310 7.28 10.79 -27.88
CA LYS A 310 8.73 10.50 -27.79
C LYS A 310 9.20 10.30 -26.35
N LYS A 311 10.22 9.47 -26.15
CA LYS A 311 10.89 9.27 -24.86
C LYS A 311 11.53 10.58 -24.37
N ILE A 312 11.33 10.87 -23.09
CA ILE A 312 12.03 11.90 -22.33
C ILE A 312 12.69 11.17 -21.16
N VAL A 313 14.02 11.22 -21.10
CA VAL A 313 14.80 10.78 -19.94
C VAL A 313 15.15 12.04 -19.15
N THR A 314 14.54 12.22 -17.98
CA THR A 314 15.00 13.22 -17.01
C THR A 314 15.95 12.54 -16.03
N SER A 315 17.22 12.92 -16.06
CA SER A 315 18.15 12.68 -14.96
C SER A 315 17.83 13.69 -13.85
N ASP A 316 17.45 13.22 -12.67
CA ASP A 316 17.06 14.06 -11.53
C ASP A 316 18.31 14.66 -10.80
N ASP A 317 19.36 15.04 -11.55
CA ASP A 317 20.70 15.35 -11.03
C ASP A 317 21.45 16.42 -11.86
N GLU A 318 20.73 17.39 -12.44
CA GLU A 318 21.31 18.62 -13.00
C GLU A 318 20.55 19.82 -12.43
N GLY A 319 21.16 20.49 -11.46
CA GLY A 319 20.44 21.29 -10.46
C GLY A 319 21.09 22.59 -10.00
N GLU A 320 22.13 23.10 -10.69
CA GLU A 320 22.66 24.43 -10.39
C GLU A 320 23.31 25.13 -11.59
N GLN A 321 23.03 26.45 -11.71
CA GLN A 321 23.72 27.44 -12.55
C GLN A 321 23.54 27.30 -14.09
N SER A 322 23.43 28.37 -14.89
CA SER A 322 23.14 29.79 -14.59
C SER A 322 22.60 30.50 -15.84
N THR A 323 22.06 31.71 -15.69
CA THR A 323 21.59 32.56 -16.80
C THR A 323 22.66 33.56 -17.25
N ALA A 324 23.17 33.47 -18.50
CA ALA A 324 23.52 34.63 -19.33
C ALA A 324 23.97 34.27 -20.77
N ALA A 325 23.69 35.21 -21.67
CA ALA A 325 24.15 35.49 -23.04
C ALA A 325 25.40 34.80 -23.64
N ALA A 326 25.43 34.73 -24.97
CA ALA A 326 26.54 34.23 -25.78
C ALA A 326 27.50 35.34 -26.27
N ALA A 327 28.81 35.02 -26.35
CA ALA A 327 29.80 35.80 -27.10
C ALA A 327 31.01 34.94 -27.57
N THR A 328 31.00 34.60 -28.86
CA THR A 328 32.09 34.53 -29.85
C THR A 328 33.60 34.48 -29.44
N THR A 329 34.33 33.58 -30.11
CA THR A 329 35.79 33.59 -30.48
C THR A 329 36.95 33.23 -29.52
N ALA A 330 37.79 32.32 -30.05
CA ALA A 330 39.28 32.38 -30.14
C ALA A 330 40.21 31.88 -29.00
N SER A 331 40.87 30.75 -29.33
CA SER A 331 42.33 30.47 -29.21
C SER A 331 43.12 30.59 -27.89
N SER A 332 43.56 29.40 -27.44
CA SER A 332 44.97 28.96 -27.28
C SER A 332 45.81 29.27 -26.02
N SER A 333 46.80 28.38 -25.83
CA SER A 333 48.01 28.47 -25.00
C SER A 333 47.89 28.19 -23.48
N SER A 334 49.05 28.01 -22.84
CA SER A 334 49.21 27.30 -21.57
C SER A 334 50.23 27.97 -20.65
N SER A 335 50.09 27.78 -19.33
CA SER A 335 51.20 27.76 -18.36
C SER A 335 50.71 27.33 -16.97
N SER A 336 51.62 26.90 -16.11
CA SER A 336 51.34 26.45 -14.74
C SER A 336 51.73 27.50 -13.70
N SER A 337 50.99 27.57 -12.60
CA SER A 337 51.32 28.41 -11.45
C SER A 337 50.71 27.88 -10.14
N LYS A 338 51.27 28.34 -9.02
CA LYS A 338 51.03 27.79 -7.67
C LYS A 338 49.55 27.84 -7.29
N LYS A 339 48.94 26.68 -7.04
CA LYS A 339 47.58 26.61 -6.48
C LYS A 339 47.59 27.00 -5.00
N THR A 340 46.86 28.05 -4.66
CA THR A 340 46.26 28.19 -3.32
C THR A 340 45.22 27.08 -3.12
N ASP A 341 45.09 26.57 -1.89
CA ASP A 341 44.09 25.55 -1.60
C ASP A 341 42.71 26.21 -1.41
N THR A 342 41.89 26.16 -2.47
CA THR A 342 40.57 26.81 -2.52
C THR A 342 39.46 25.99 -1.88
N ARG A 343 39.78 24.89 -1.19
CA ARG A 343 38.79 24.00 -0.57
C ARG A 343 38.19 24.62 0.68
N GLU A 344 36.93 24.30 0.95
CA GLU A 344 36.25 24.82 2.14
C GLU A 344 36.84 24.26 3.43
N VAL A 345 36.86 25.08 4.49
CA VAL A 345 37.27 24.62 5.82
C VAL A 345 36.19 23.69 6.38
N CYS A 346 36.58 22.50 6.83
CA CYS A 346 35.64 21.55 7.41
C CYS A 346 34.90 22.17 8.62
N GLN A 347 33.57 22.04 8.67
CA GLN A 347 32.73 22.52 9.79
C GLN A 347 33.14 22.00 11.18
N TYR A 348 33.93 20.92 11.27
CA TYR A 348 34.45 20.37 12.53
C TYR A 348 35.92 20.75 12.80
N GLY A 349 36.61 21.39 11.84
CA GLY A 349 38.01 21.81 11.92
C GLY A 349 38.93 20.68 12.38
N GLU A 350 39.89 21.03 13.25
CA GLU A 350 40.83 20.10 13.92
C GLU A 350 40.15 18.91 14.64
N LYS A 351 38.85 19.01 14.94
CA LYS A 351 38.06 17.98 15.66
C LYS A 351 37.23 17.10 14.73
N CYS A 352 37.54 17.11 13.43
CA CYS A 352 36.88 16.23 12.46
C CYS A 352 37.28 14.76 12.67
N TYR A 353 36.34 13.95 13.16
CA TYR A 353 36.52 12.51 13.39
C TYR A 353 36.39 11.65 12.11
N ARG A 354 36.25 12.28 10.92
CA ARG A 354 36.08 11.56 9.65
C ARG A 354 37.43 11.15 9.06
N THR A 355 37.64 9.85 8.94
CA THR A 355 38.86 9.22 8.38
C THR A 355 38.75 8.87 6.89
N ASN A 356 37.60 9.13 6.24
CA ASN A 356 37.40 8.85 4.82
C ASN A 356 38.36 9.71 3.95
N PRO A 357 39.20 9.11 3.08
CA PRO A 357 40.08 9.84 2.17
C PRO A 357 39.39 10.93 1.34
N ASP A 358 38.15 10.71 0.89
CA ASP A 358 37.44 11.68 0.05
C ASP A 358 36.99 12.94 0.83
N HIS A 359 36.74 12.80 2.13
CA HIS A 359 36.50 13.96 3.01
C HIS A 359 37.74 14.88 3.06
N HIS A 360 38.94 14.29 3.11
CA HIS A 360 40.22 15.02 3.09
C HIS A 360 40.66 15.46 1.69
N LYS A 361 39.96 15.01 0.63
CA LYS A 361 40.05 15.60 -0.72
C LYS A 361 39.15 16.82 -0.86
N GLN A 362 37.99 16.86 -0.22
CA GLN A 362 36.99 17.93 -0.35
C GLN A 362 37.19 19.10 0.62
N TYR A 363 37.62 18.85 1.86
CA TYR A 363 37.69 19.86 2.92
C TYR A 363 39.10 19.98 3.52
N GLN A 364 39.47 21.19 3.92
CA GLN A 364 40.72 21.48 4.64
C GLN A 364 40.53 21.59 6.16
N HIS A 365 41.59 21.31 6.92
CA HIS A 365 41.61 21.30 8.39
C HIS A 365 42.83 22.08 8.93
N PRO A 366 42.86 23.43 8.78
CA PRO A 366 44.00 24.24 9.20
C PRO A 366 44.17 24.27 10.73
N LEU A 367 45.41 24.12 11.20
CA LEU A 367 45.77 24.16 12.62
C LEU A 367 45.85 25.60 13.14
N SER A 368 45.00 25.93 14.11
CA SER A 368 44.82 27.27 14.67
C SER A 368 45.87 27.60 15.75
N LYS A 369 46.98 28.22 15.34
CA LYS A 369 47.91 28.85 16.28
C LYS A 369 47.35 30.17 16.82
N THR A 370 47.36 30.32 18.15
CA THR A 370 47.22 31.55 18.97
C THR A 370 45.86 31.76 19.65
N LYS A 371 45.92 32.18 20.92
CA LYS A 371 44.80 32.33 21.86
C LYS A 371 43.90 33.55 21.54
N ARG A 372 42.58 33.40 21.70
CA ARG A 372 41.78 34.38 22.47
C ARG A 372 40.50 33.79 23.09
N GLN A 373 40.11 34.41 24.21
CA GLN A 373 39.12 34.05 25.23
C GLN A 373 37.87 33.23 24.82
N ILE A 374 37.56 32.20 25.62
CA ILE A 374 36.29 31.44 25.58
C ILE A 374 35.22 32.20 26.37
N THR A 375 34.10 32.54 25.73
CA THR A 375 32.84 32.87 26.42
C THR A 375 31.98 31.60 26.53
N LYS A 376 31.65 31.18 27.77
CA LYS A 376 30.86 29.96 28.00
C LYS A 376 29.38 30.22 27.71
N SER A 377 28.86 29.67 26.61
CA SER A 377 27.42 29.64 26.34
C SER A 377 26.70 28.73 27.35
N LYS A 378 25.50 29.16 27.80
CA LYS A 378 24.83 28.58 28.98
C LYS A 378 24.07 27.29 28.62
N THR A 379 24.39 26.19 29.28
CA THR A 379 23.53 24.99 29.30
C THR A 379 22.17 25.34 29.92
N LYS A 380 21.07 25.12 29.19
CA LYS A 380 19.71 25.34 29.72
C LYS A 380 19.48 24.45 30.95
N ARG A 381 19.08 25.04 32.09
CA ARG A 381 18.79 24.30 33.32
C ARG A 381 17.47 23.53 33.18
N LYS A 382 17.46 22.23 33.51
CA LYS A 382 16.24 21.40 33.60
C LYS A 382 15.35 21.88 34.75
N SER A 383 14.05 22.00 34.52
CA SER A 383 13.07 22.34 35.55
C SER A 383 13.03 21.27 36.66
N PRO A 384 12.81 21.63 37.94
CA PRO A 384 12.79 20.67 39.03
C PRO A 384 11.57 19.74 38.93
N CYS A 385 11.75 18.46 39.26
CA CYS A 385 10.63 17.53 39.36
C CYS A 385 9.72 17.88 40.55
N LYS A 386 8.38 17.83 40.37
CA LYS A 386 7.39 18.03 41.45
C LYS A 386 7.58 17.07 42.64
N LEU A 387 8.14 15.87 42.43
CA LEU A 387 8.41 14.88 43.47
C LEU A 387 9.84 14.95 44.04
N GLY A 388 10.68 15.88 43.54
CA GLY A 388 12.05 16.09 44.00
C GLY A 388 12.88 14.81 44.08
N ALA A 389 13.65 14.67 45.16
CA ALA A 389 14.48 13.49 45.43
C ALA A 389 13.67 12.20 45.76
N LYS A 390 12.34 12.27 45.92
CA LYS A 390 11.46 11.11 46.14
C LYS A 390 10.86 10.55 44.83
N CYS A 391 11.26 11.05 43.66
CA CYS A 391 10.68 10.60 42.39
C CYS A 391 11.17 9.21 41.97
N GLN A 392 10.28 8.22 41.98
CA GLN A 392 10.56 6.83 41.54
C GLN A 392 10.46 6.62 40.02
N ARG A 393 10.22 7.66 39.21
CA ARG A 393 10.02 7.54 37.75
C ARG A 393 11.36 7.42 37.01
N GLN A 394 11.71 6.21 36.60
CA GLN A 394 12.97 5.88 35.93
C GLN A 394 12.99 6.05 34.40
N SER A 395 11.92 6.54 33.76
CA SER A 395 11.87 6.62 32.30
C SER A 395 12.89 7.63 31.73
N SER A 396 13.52 7.26 30.62
CA SER A 396 14.57 8.06 29.96
C SER A 396 14.11 9.48 29.63
N ILE A 397 12.86 9.63 29.18
CA ILE A 397 12.22 10.92 28.88
C ILE A 397 12.07 11.79 30.14
N HIS A 398 11.69 11.20 31.27
CA HIS A 398 11.53 11.93 32.55
C HIS A 398 12.88 12.46 33.05
N LEU A 399 13.92 11.63 33.00
CA LEU A 399 15.29 11.98 33.37
C LEU A 399 15.94 12.96 32.38
N ALA A 400 15.54 12.95 31.11
CA ALA A 400 15.94 13.96 30.12
C ALA A 400 15.34 15.34 30.46
N THR A 401 14.07 15.41 30.87
CA THR A 401 13.34 16.67 31.07
C THR A 401 13.59 17.32 32.44
N TYR A 402 13.58 16.57 33.54
CA TYR A 402 13.51 17.13 34.90
C TYR A 402 14.80 16.97 35.73
N SER A 403 15.09 17.96 36.58
CA SER A 403 16.18 17.91 37.57
C SER A 403 15.71 17.35 38.93
N HIS A 404 16.61 16.61 39.57
CA HIS A 404 16.37 15.88 40.82
C HIS A 404 17.54 16.11 41.80
N PRO A 405 17.71 17.33 42.36
CA PRO A 405 18.79 17.60 43.31
C PRO A 405 18.59 16.82 44.61
N LYS A 406 19.66 16.16 45.09
CA LYS A 406 19.71 15.60 46.45
C LYS A 406 19.88 16.75 47.45
N LYS A 407 19.16 16.72 48.58
CA LYS A 407 19.49 17.61 49.72
C LYS A 407 20.86 17.21 50.27
N SER A 408 21.78 18.16 50.39
CA SER A 408 23.00 18.05 51.17
C SER A 408 22.70 18.20 52.67
N LYS A 409 23.54 17.62 53.53
CA LYS A 409 23.51 17.86 54.98
C LYS A 409 24.26 19.14 55.33
N SER A 410 23.68 20.00 56.15
CA SER A 410 24.40 20.92 57.06
C SER A 410 23.40 21.68 57.95
N GLU A 411 23.55 21.45 59.27
CA GLU A 411 23.17 22.33 60.39
C GLU A 411 21.69 22.49 60.78
N ASP A 412 21.54 22.66 62.09
CA ASP A 412 20.34 22.56 62.95
C ASP A 412 20.15 23.89 63.72
N PRO A 413 19.26 23.99 64.73
CA PRO A 413 17.84 23.65 64.76
C PRO A 413 16.96 24.87 65.10
N LEU A 414 15.64 24.75 64.94
CA LEU A 414 14.71 25.34 65.92
C LEU A 414 13.59 24.34 66.23
N ASP A 415 13.27 24.27 67.51
CA ASP A 415 12.29 23.40 68.14
C ASP A 415 10.87 23.99 68.03
N ILE A 416 9.86 23.11 67.94
CA ILE A 416 8.66 23.14 68.79
C ILE A 416 7.90 21.82 68.61
N SER A 417 7.39 21.32 69.74
CA SER A 417 6.80 20.01 69.99
C SER A 417 5.42 19.71 69.36
N ALA A 418 4.98 18.46 69.58
CA ALA A 418 3.59 17.98 69.58
C ALA A 418 2.95 17.66 68.20
N GLN A 419 2.15 16.59 68.05
CA GLN A 419 2.07 15.32 68.81
C GLN A 419 1.43 14.24 67.92
N GLU A 420 1.44 12.98 68.34
CA GLU A 420 0.73 11.90 67.67
C GLU A 420 -0.77 11.92 68.02
N GLU A 421 -1.62 11.50 67.09
CA GLU A 421 -2.59 10.43 67.40
C GLU A 421 -3.05 9.70 66.13
N ILE A 422 -3.26 8.39 66.27
CA ILE A 422 -3.85 7.49 65.27
C ILE A 422 -4.98 6.75 65.98
N LEU A 423 -6.21 6.80 65.46
CA LEU A 423 -7.28 5.90 65.89
C LEU A 423 -8.30 5.66 64.76
N ASP A 424 -8.75 4.40 64.69
CA ASP A 424 -9.58 3.72 63.69
C ASP A 424 -9.91 2.33 64.31
N PRO A 425 -10.97 1.57 63.94
CA PRO A 425 -12.23 1.86 63.25
C PRO A 425 -13.48 1.49 64.12
N HIS A 426 -14.59 1.13 63.46
CA HIS A 426 -15.93 0.64 63.90
C HIS A 426 -17.03 1.72 64.03
N GLU A 427 -18.14 1.70 63.28
CA GLU A 427 -19.11 0.64 62.86
C GLU A 427 -20.33 0.59 63.79
N LEU A 428 -21.52 0.81 63.20
CA LEU A 428 -22.82 0.32 63.68
C LEU A 428 -23.84 0.36 62.52
N ILE A 429 -24.94 -0.38 62.65
CA ILE A 429 -25.88 -0.77 61.59
C ILE A 429 -27.33 -0.46 62.04
N GLU A 430 -28.24 -0.25 61.09
CA GLU A 430 -29.73 -0.49 61.05
C GLU A 430 -30.36 0.54 60.06
N THR A 431 -31.06 0.18 58.96
CA THR A 431 -32.40 -0.45 58.76
C THR A 431 -33.55 0.39 59.32
N GLU A 432 -34.72 0.58 58.68
CA GLU A 432 -35.45 -0.12 57.59
C GLU A 432 -35.87 0.88 56.47
N GLU A 433 -36.22 0.57 55.21
CA GLU A 433 -37.19 -0.36 54.57
C GLU A 433 -38.65 0.21 54.40
N PRO A 434 -39.60 -0.35 53.61
CA PRO A 434 -40.18 0.39 52.47
C PRO A 434 -41.73 0.45 52.41
N LEU A 435 -42.28 1.10 51.38
CA LEU A 435 -43.70 1.03 51.02
C LEU A 435 -43.96 0.78 49.53
N SER A 436 -45.05 0.07 49.24
CA SER A 436 -45.57 -0.27 47.90
C SER A 436 -47.12 -0.40 47.98
N PRO A 437 -47.81 -1.15 47.10
CA PRO A 437 -48.40 -0.67 45.85
C PRO A 437 -49.95 -0.64 45.86
N THR A 438 -50.57 -0.15 44.79
CA THR A 438 -52.01 -0.39 44.52
C THR A 438 -52.28 -0.72 43.04
N THR A 439 -53.38 -1.43 42.82
CA THR A 439 -53.76 -2.11 41.55
C THR A 439 -55.26 -1.94 41.31
N THR A 440 -55.71 -1.84 40.05
CA THR A 440 -57.07 -2.24 39.63
C THR A 440 -57.14 -2.53 38.13
N ASP A 441 -57.70 -3.69 37.77
CA ASP A 441 -58.26 -3.98 36.44
C ASP A 441 -59.68 -3.34 36.30
N ASN A 442 -60.16 -3.08 35.07
CA ASN A 442 -61.09 -4.01 34.39
C ASN A 442 -61.72 -3.58 33.04
N LEU A 443 -62.21 -4.64 32.36
CA LEU A 443 -63.38 -4.74 31.47
C LEU A 443 -63.35 -4.32 29.98
N LEU A 444 -64.13 -5.12 29.23
CA LEU A 444 -64.33 -5.12 27.79
C LEU A 444 -65.35 -4.08 27.33
N VAL A 445 -65.21 -3.62 26.08
CA VAL A 445 -66.33 -3.60 25.12
C VAL A 445 -65.87 -4.24 23.80
N LYS A 446 -66.74 -5.05 23.19
CA LYS A 446 -66.65 -5.47 21.78
C LYS A 446 -67.72 -4.72 21.02
N ASP A 447 -67.50 -4.36 19.75
CA ASP A 447 -68.62 -4.31 18.82
C ASP A 447 -68.24 -4.64 17.38
N LYS A 448 -69.27 -4.95 16.56
CA LYS A 448 -69.15 -5.40 15.17
C LYS A 448 -70.06 -4.56 14.26
N ASN A 449 -69.55 -4.15 13.10
CA ASN A 449 -70.33 -3.88 11.87
C ASN A 449 -69.36 -3.51 10.74
N LYS A 450 -69.67 -3.70 9.45
CA LYS A 450 -70.51 -4.71 8.77
C LYS A 450 -70.10 -4.70 7.29
N GLY A 451 -70.23 -5.82 6.58
CA GLY A 451 -70.00 -5.85 5.13
C GLY A 451 -71.21 -5.33 4.34
N HIS A 452 -70.96 -4.80 3.15
CA HIS A 452 -71.92 -4.78 2.05
C HIS A 452 -71.21 -5.11 0.73
N GLN A 453 -72.00 -5.60 -0.21
CA GLN A 453 -71.62 -6.18 -1.50
C GLN A 453 -72.71 -5.75 -2.52
N PHE A 454 -72.60 -6.20 -3.77
CA PHE A 454 -73.48 -5.92 -4.91
C PHE A 454 -73.32 -4.52 -5.54
N ASN A 455 -73.52 -4.33 -6.87
CA ASN A 455 -73.21 -5.19 -8.03
C ASN A 455 -73.40 -4.38 -9.34
N ASP A 456 -73.23 -5.05 -10.50
CA ASP A 456 -73.77 -4.70 -11.84
C ASP A 456 -73.15 -3.44 -12.50
N ASN A 457 -72.41 -3.53 -13.61
CA ASN A 457 -72.82 -3.66 -15.04
C ASN A 457 -72.75 -2.28 -15.77
N ASP A 458 -72.61 -2.13 -17.10
CA ASP A 458 -72.61 -3.08 -18.25
C ASP A 458 -71.69 -2.56 -19.40
N ASP A 459 -71.61 -3.31 -20.51
CA ASP A 459 -71.24 -2.91 -21.90
C ASP A 459 -69.78 -2.53 -22.30
N ASN A 460 -69.28 -2.84 -23.53
CA ASN A 460 -69.47 -4.01 -24.41
C ASN A 460 -68.47 -4.04 -25.61
N ASN A 461 -68.40 -5.18 -26.33
CA ASN A 461 -67.76 -5.45 -27.64
C ASN A 461 -66.19 -5.41 -27.69
N ASP A 462 -65.41 -6.35 -28.25
CA ASP A 462 -65.46 -7.33 -29.37
C ASP A 462 -64.64 -6.87 -30.62
N ASP A 463 -63.87 -7.71 -31.33
CA ASP A 463 -63.82 -9.19 -31.34
C ASP A 463 -62.48 -9.88 -30.89
N ASP A 464 -61.83 -10.74 -31.70
CA ASP A 464 -60.91 -11.84 -31.28
C ASP A 464 -59.39 -11.63 -31.66
N GLU A 465 -58.62 -12.39 -32.46
CA GLU A 465 -58.82 -13.53 -33.37
C GLU A 465 -57.95 -14.77 -33.00
N GLN A 466 -58.60 -15.94 -32.94
CA GLN A 466 -58.14 -17.31 -33.19
C GLN A 466 -56.63 -17.62 -33.31
N GLN A 467 -56.06 -18.45 -32.41
CA GLN A 467 -55.97 -19.93 -32.49
C GLN A 467 -54.95 -20.50 -33.52
N SER A 468 -54.31 -21.67 -33.32
CA SER A 468 -54.20 -22.57 -32.16
C SER A 468 -53.02 -23.57 -32.30
N SER A 469 -52.59 -24.15 -31.17
CA SER A 469 -51.98 -25.51 -31.09
C SER A 469 -50.58 -25.70 -31.74
N THR A 470 -49.86 -26.83 -31.58
CA THR A 470 -50.01 -27.99 -30.66
C THR A 470 -48.65 -28.44 -30.09
N ARG A 471 -48.68 -29.42 -29.17
CA ARG A 471 -47.56 -29.91 -28.35
C ARG A 471 -47.34 -31.41 -28.62
N ILE A 472 -46.09 -31.87 -28.85
CA ILE A 472 -45.53 -33.24 -28.59
C ILE A 472 -44.08 -33.26 -29.16
N LYS A 473 -42.98 -33.64 -28.48
CA LYS A 473 -42.54 -34.79 -27.65
C LYS A 473 -41.89 -35.95 -28.44
N THR A 474 -40.66 -36.31 -28.03
CA THR A 474 -39.84 -37.47 -28.47
C THR A 474 -39.23 -37.33 -29.90
N ASN A 475 -38.23 -38.11 -30.34
CA ASN A 475 -37.64 -39.34 -29.76
C ASN A 475 -36.12 -39.50 -30.00
N LYS A 476 -35.55 -40.57 -29.41
CA LYS A 476 -34.13 -40.88 -29.21
C LYS A 476 -33.68 -42.06 -30.08
N ARG A 477 -32.64 -41.95 -30.92
CA ARG A 477 -31.88 -43.12 -31.42
C ARG A 477 -30.50 -42.82 -32.00
N LYS A 478 -29.62 -43.83 -31.98
CA LYS A 478 -28.25 -43.86 -32.52
C LYS A 478 -28.23 -44.31 -33.99
N ARG A 479 -27.15 -44.03 -34.72
CA ARG A 479 -26.44 -45.04 -35.55
C ARG A 479 -25.00 -44.59 -35.90
N ASN A 480 -24.16 -45.55 -36.25
CA ASN A 480 -22.78 -45.36 -36.71
C ASN A 480 -22.70 -45.51 -38.24
N LEU A 481 -21.70 -44.86 -38.85
CA LEU A 481 -20.83 -45.32 -39.94
C LEU A 481 -19.57 -44.42 -39.82
N GLU A 482 -18.35 -44.89 -39.59
CA GLU A 482 -17.52 -45.77 -40.44
C GLU A 482 -17.35 -45.27 -41.87
N GLU A 483 -16.24 -44.57 -42.11
CA GLU A 483 -15.49 -44.68 -43.37
C GLU A 483 -13.99 -44.75 -43.04
N LYS A 484 -13.23 -45.48 -43.87
CA LYS A 484 -11.81 -45.81 -43.62
C LYS A 484 -10.94 -45.30 -44.77
N SER A 485 -9.87 -44.56 -44.46
CA SER A 485 -8.71 -44.43 -45.36
C SER A 485 -7.41 -44.55 -44.55
N ASN A 486 -6.36 -45.08 -45.19
CA ASN A 486 -5.32 -45.83 -44.48
C ASN A 486 -3.95 -45.64 -45.13
N ILE A 487 -3.08 -44.81 -44.52
CA ILE A 487 -1.68 -44.67 -44.91
C ILE A 487 -0.82 -44.68 -43.62
N LYS A 488 0.18 -45.58 -43.57
CA LYS A 488 1.15 -45.72 -42.47
C LYS A 488 2.55 -45.19 -42.88
N PRO A 489 3.44 -44.88 -41.92
CA PRO A 489 4.53 -43.92 -42.14
C PRO A 489 5.88 -44.54 -42.54
N THR A 490 6.69 -43.74 -43.24
CA THR A 490 8.10 -44.04 -43.53
C THR A 490 9.04 -43.45 -42.46
N ARG A 491 9.66 -44.31 -41.65
CA ARG A 491 10.78 -43.92 -40.77
C ARG A 491 12.08 -43.86 -41.57
N LYS A 492 12.72 -42.69 -41.70
CA LYS A 492 14.13 -42.61 -42.10
C LYS A 492 15.04 -42.95 -40.92
N ARG A 493 16.04 -43.81 -41.17
CA ARG A 493 17.02 -44.31 -40.20
C ARG A 493 18.38 -43.70 -40.52
N ILE A 494 18.88 -42.80 -39.68
CA ILE A 494 20.25 -42.29 -39.79
C ILE A 494 21.19 -43.34 -39.21
N LYS A 495 22.24 -43.73 -39.95
CA LYS A 495 23.40 -44.45 -39.42
C LYS A 495 24.52 -43.45 -39.12
N LYS A 496 25.33 -43.75 -38.11
CA LYS A 496 26.69 -43.21 -38.00
C LYS A 496 27.62 -43.97 -38.95
N THR A 497 28.47 -43.23 -39.64
CA THR A 497 29.91 -43.45 -39.86
C THR A 497 30.46 -42.09 -40.24
#